data_AF-A0A376VUY5-F1
#
_entry.id   AF-A0A376VUY5-F1
#
_cell.length_a   1.000
_cell.length_b   1.000
_cell.length_c   1.000
_cell.angle_alpha   90.00
_cell.angle_beta   90.00
_cell.angle_gamma   90.00
#
_symmetry.space_group_name_H-M   'P 1'
#
loop_
_entity.id
_entity.type
_entity.pdbx_description
1 polymer ?
#
loop_
_entity_poly.entity_id
_entity_poly.type
_entity_poly.pdbx_seq_one_letter_code
_entity_poly.pdbx_strand_id
1 'polypeptide(L)'
;MIASQLARYPLLLDELLDPNTLYQPTATDAYRDELRQYLLRVPEDDEEQQLEALRQFKQAQLLRIAAADIAGTLPVMKVSDHLTWLAEAMIDAVVQQAWVQWLPATVSQSPERTRRAWFCGGRLRQAGWLGVRLQFRS
;
A
#
# COMPACT_ATOMS: atom_id res chain seq x y z
N MET A 1 31.56 0.49 -1.88
CA MET A 1 30.22 -0.07 -2.13
C MET A 1 29.18 0.43 -1.13
N ILE A 2 29.38 0.31 0.20
CA ILE A 2 28.44 0.87 1.18
C ILE A 2 28.53 2.41 1.27
N ALA A 3 29.74 2.98 1.26
CA ALA A 3 29.92 4.43 1.30
C ALA A 3 29.19 5.18 0.15
N SER A 4 29.16 4.59 -1.05
CA SER A 4 28.41 5.12 -2.19
C SER A 4 26.89 5.00 -2.03
N GLN A 5 26.41 3.99 -1.31
CA GLN A 5 25.00 3.80 -1.00
C GLN A 5 24.53 4.80 0.06
N LEU A 6 25.33 5.01 1.11
CA LEU A 6 25.09 6.04 2.14
C LEU A 6 25.11 7.45 1.56
N ALA A 7 26.04 7.74 0.64
CA ALA A 7 26.10 9.03 -0.06
C ALA A 7 24.88 9.27 -0.96
N ARG A 8 24.27 8.21 -1.49
CA ARG A 8 23.09 8.29 -2.37
C ARG A 8 21.77 8.31 -1.60
N TYR A 9 21.73 7.68 -0.43
CA TYR A 9 20.56 7.58 0.44
C TYR A 9 20.92 8.00 1.86
N PRO A 10 21.00 9.31 2.15
CA PRO A 10 21.40 9.82 3.46
C PRO A 10 20.43 9.46 4.59
N LEU A 11 19.18 9.06 4.28
CA LEU A 11 18.23 8.55 5.28
C LEU A 11 18.77 7.31 6.00
N LEU A 12 19.65 6.56 5.35
CA LEU A 12 20.26 5.34 5.91
C LEU A 12 21.22 5.64 7.06
N LEU A 13 21.57 6.91 7.28
CA LEU A 13 22.37 7.31 8.43
C LEU A 13 21.65 7.01 9.74
N ASP A 14 20.31 7.04 9.78
CA ASP A 14 19.54 6.70 10.98
C ASP A 14 19.73 5.23 11.38
N GLU A 15 19.88 4.32 10.41
CA GLU A 15 20.19 2.91 10.68
C GLU A 15 21.59 2.72 11.26
N LEU A 16 22.52 3.66 11.02
CA LEU A 16 23.86 3.63 11.62
C LEU A 16 23.86 4.12 13.07
N LEU A 17 22.78 4.74 13.55
CA LEU A 17 22.68 5.24 14.92
C LEU A 17 22.41 4.12 15.93
N ASP A 18 21.86 2.97 15.49
CA ASP A 18 21.64 1.80 16.34
C ASP A 18 22.44 0.57 15.85
N PRO A 19 23.63 0.33 16.43
CA PRO A 19 24.46 -0.81 16.09
C PRO A 19 23.79 -2.17 16.34
N ASN A 20 22.83 -2.24 17.27
CA ASN A 20 22.22 -3.52 17.64
C ASN A 20 21.29 -4.04 16.54
N THR A 21 20.56 -3.14 15.87
CA THR A 21 19.70 -3.48 14.73
C THR A 21 20.48 -3.56 13.41
N LEU A 22 21.59 -2.83 13.31
CA LEU A 22 22.43 -2.80 12.11
C LEU A 22 23.15 -4.13 11.83
N TYR A 23 23.68 -4.78 12.87
CA TYR A 23 24.41 -6.05 12.73
C TYR A 23 23.54 -7.29 12.90
N GLN A 24 22.29 -7.13 13.32
CA GLN A 24 21.32 -8.20 13.45
C GLN A 24 20.30 -8.08 12.30
N PRO A 25 20.48 -8.85 11.21
CA PRO A 25 19.53 -8.85 10.12
C PRO A 25 18.18 -9.36 10.61
N THR A 26 17.11 -8.82 10.02
CA THR A 26 15.73 -9.23 10.29
C THR A 26 15.57 -10.74 10.14
N ALA A 27 14.82 -11.36 11.06
CA ALA A 27 14.50 -12.77 10.96
C ALA A 27 13.77 -13.06 9.63
N THR A 28 14.06 -14.20 9.01
CA THR A 28 13.61 -14.51 7.64
C THR A 28 12.08 -14.53 7.50
N ASP A 29 11.35 -14.81 8.57
CA ASP A 29 9.89 -14.80 8.67
C ASP A 29 9.31 -13.41 8.98
N ALA A 30 10.11 -12.49 9.51
CA ALA A 30 9.66 -11.19 9.98
C ALA A 30 9.66 -10.08 8.91
N TYR A 31 10.22 -10.33 7.71
CA TYR A 31 10.31 -9.30 6.66
C TYR A 31 8.95 -8.72 6.25
N ARG A 32 7.91 -9.57 6.16
CA ARG A 32 6.56 -9.12 5.81
C ARG A 32 5.96 -8.27 6.92
N ASP A 33 6.16 -8.64 8.17
CA ASP A 33 5.61 -7.92 9.33
C ASP A 33 6.34 -6.60 9.57
N GLU A 34 7.67 -6.56 9.45
CA GLU A 34 8.43 -5.30 9.49
C GLU A 34 8.00 -4.36 8.36
N LEU A 35 7.82 -4.89 7.14
CA LEU A 35 7.37 -4.09 6.00
C LEU A 35 5.97 -3.50 6.25
N ARG A 36 5.03 -4.31 6.75
CA ARG A 36 3.69 -3.82 7.14
C ARG A 36 3.78 -2.74 8.21
N GLN A 37 4.58 -2.95 9.25
CA GLN A 37 4.78 -1.96 10.31
C GLN A 37 5.37 -0.65 9.78
N TYR A 38 6.27 -0.75 8.79
CA TYR A 38 6.86 0.42 8.14
C TYR A 38 5.80 1.21 7.34
N LEU A 39 4.98 0.50 6.56
CA LEU A 39 3.93 1.11 5.73
C LEU A 39 2.75 1.66 6.53
N LEU A 40 2.48 1.18 7.76
CA LEU A 40 1.42 1.71 8.63
C LEU A 40 1.55 3.20 8.95
N ARG A 41 2.76 3.76 8.81
CA ARG A 41 3.04 5.18 9.05
C ARG A 41 2.71 6.06 7.85
N VAL A 42 2.43 5.46 6.69
CA VAL A 42 2.27 6.14 5.41
C VAL A 42 0.79 6.13 5.03
N PRO A 43 0.21 7.27 4.60
CA PRO A 43 -1.17 7.31 4.14
C PRO A 43 -1.41 6.34 2.98
N GLU A 44 -2.48 5.55 3.04
CA GLU A 44 -2.83 4.57 1.98
C GLU A 44 -3.31 5.26 0.69
N ASP A 45 -3.82 6.49 0.80
CA ASP A 45 -4.37 7.27 -0.32
C ASP A 45 -3.30 7.95 -1.18
N ASP A 46 -2.03 7.94 -0.74
CA ASP A 46 -0.91 8.60 -1.43
C ASP A 46 0.06 7.57 -2.00
N GLU A 47 -0.12 7.26 -3.29
CA GLU A 47 0.70 6.28 -4.02
C GLU A 47 2.19 6.66 -4.05
N GLU A 48 2.51 7.95 -4.20
CA GLU A 48 3.90 8.40 -4.31
C GLU A 48 4.64 8.16 -2.99
N GLN A 49 4.00 8.48 -1.87
CA GLN A 49 4.56 8.21 -0.55
C GLN A 49 4.67 6.70 -0.26
N GLN A 50 3.69 5.90 -0.68
CA GLN A 50 3.73 4.44 -0.54
C GLN A 50 4.92 3.83 -1.31
N LEU A 51 5.12 4.24 -2.56
CA LEU A 51 6.24 3.79 -3.39
C LEU A 51 7.59 4.24 -2.84
N GLU A 52 7.68 5.48 -2.35
CA GLU A 52 8.91 5.98 -1.74
C GLU A 52 9.22 5.21 -0.44
N ALA A 53 8.22 4.94 0.41
CA ALA A 53 8.42 4.13 1.62
C ALA A 53 8.93 2.72 1.30
N LEU A 54 8.40 2.06 0.26
CA LEU A 54 8.92 0.77 -0.21
C LEU A 54 10.38 0.86 -0.65
N ARG A 55 10.76 1.95 -1.34
CA ARG A 55 12.14 2.18 -1.75
C ARG A 55 13.05 2.39 -0.53
N GLN A 56 12.62 3.16 0.45
CA GLN A 56 13.38 3.41 1.68
C GLN A 56 13.60 2.12 2.47
N PHE A 57 12.53 1.33 2.68
CA PHE A 57 12.60 0.04 3.36
C PHE A 57 13.59 -0.91 2.67
N LYS A 58 13.53 -1.02 1.33
CA LYS A 58 14.48 -1.82 0.55
C LYS A 58 15.93 -1.41 0.83
N GLN A 59 16.22 -0.11 0.80
CA GLN A 59 17.58 0.39 1.00
C GLN A 59 18.08 0.12 2.43
N ALA A 60 17.22 0.28 3.44
CA ALA A 60 17.54 -0.02 4.83
C ALA A 60 17.89 -1.50 5.03
N GLN A 61 17.06 -2.41 4.49
CA GLN A 61 17.31 -3.84 4.61
C GLN A 61 18.57 -4.29 3.85
N LEU A 62 18.83 -3.73 2.66
CA LEU A 62 20.08 -3.98 1.94
C LEU A 62 21.31 -3.52 2.72
N LEU A 63 21.23 -2.37 3.40
CA LEU A 63 22.31 -1.90 4.26
C LEU A 63 22.52 -2.85 5.44
N ARG A 64 21.47 -3.26 6.14
CA ARG A 64 21.55 -4.21 7.29
C ARG A 64 22.15 -5.54 6.88
N ILE A 65 21.71 -6.11 5.75
CA ILE A 65 22.27 -7.36 5.21
C ILE A 65 23.75 -7.19 4.85
N ALA A 66 24.12 -6.10 4.17
CA ALA A 66 25.51 -5.84 3.79
C ALA A 66 26.41 -5.55 5.01
N ALA A 67 25.89 -4.86 6.01
CA ALA A 67 26.61 -4.58 7.26
C ALA A 67 26.83 -5.87 8.06
N ALA A 68 25.83 -6.75 8.13
CA ALA A 68 25.94 -8.05 8.80
C ALA A 68 26.89 -9.02 8.09
N ASP A 69 26.93 -8.99 6.75
CA ASP A 69 27.89 -9.75 5.94
C ASP A 69 29.34 -9.28 6.21
N ILE A 70 29.58 -7.97 6.22
CA ILE A 70 30.90 -7.41 6.52
C ILE A 70 31.32 -7.63 7.97
N ALA A 71 30.39 -7.52 8.92
CA ALA A 71 30.64 -7.76 10.34
C ALA A 71 30.84 -9.24 10.67
N GLY A 72 30.55 -10.15 9.73
CA GLY A 72 30.63 -11.60 9.93
C GLY A 72 29.56 -12.15 10.88
N THR A 73 28.52 -11.37 11.20
CA THR A 73 27.38 -11.82 12.02
C THR A 73 26.38 -12.65 11.21
N LEU A 74 26.34 -12.44 9.89
CA LEU A 74 25.55 -13.25 8.97
C LEU A 74 26.48 -14.11 8.08
N PRO A 75 26.34 -15.44 8.06
CA PRO A 75 27.10 -16.29 7.16
C PRO A 75 26.80 -15.94 5.70
N VAL A 76 27.83 -15.84 4.85
CA VAL A 76 27.68 -15.49 3.41
C VAL A 76 26.69 -16.41 2.69
N MET A 77 26.60 -17.68 3.10
CA MET A 77 25.66 -18.66 2.55
C MET A 77 24.19 -18.29 2.77
N LYS A 78 23.90 -17.45 3.77
CA LYS A 78 22.55 -17.00 4.13
C LYS A 78 22.19 -15.63 3.56
N VAL A 79 23.17 -14.88 3.05
CA VAL A 79 22.93 -13.56 2.43
C VAL A 79 21.93 -13.67 1.27
N SER A 80 22.10 -14.67 0.40
CA SER A 80 21.18 -14.91 -0.72
C SER A 80 19.77 -15.27 -0.26
N ASP A 81 19.64 -16.04 0.83
CA ASP A 81 18.33 -16.36 1.41
C ASP A 81 17.64 -15.07 1.88
N HIS A 82 18.33 -14.22 2.64
CA HIS A 82 17.80 -12.94 3.13
C HIS A 82 17.35 -12.01 1.99
N LEU A 83 18.13 -11.92 0.91
CA LEU A 83 17.75 -11.13 -0.27
C LEU A 83 16.50 -11.71 -0.96
N THR A 84 16.35 -13.03 -0.97
CA THR A 84 15.18 -13.71 -1.54
C THR A 84 13.93 -13.44 -0.72
N TRP A 85 14.01 -13.55 0.61
CA TRP A 85 12.90 -13.25 1.51
C TRP A 85 12.47 -11.78 1.44
N LEU A 86 13.44 -10.86 1.37
CA LEU A 86 13.17 -9.45 1.15
C LEU A 86 12.44 -9.22 -0.18
N ALA A 87 12.91 -9.84 -1.27
CA ALA A 87 12.27 -9.72 -2.57
C ALA A 87 10.84 -10.26 -2.56
N GLU A 88 10.60 -11.40 -1.91
CA GLU A 88 9.27 -11.98 -1.76
C GLU A 88 8.33 -11.04 -1.01
N ALA A 89 8.76 -10.50 0.13
CA ALA A 89 7.96 -9.54 0.91
C ALA A 89 7.66 -8.25 0.12
N MET A 90 8.63 -7.74 -0.63
CA MET A 90 8.42 -6.58 -1.49
C MET A 90 7.42 -6.84 -2.62
N ILE A 91 7.52 -7.99 -3.29
CA ILE A 91 6.60 -8.36 -4.37
C ILE A 91 5.18 -8.50 -3.81
N ASP A 92 5.02 -9.17 -2.66
CA ASP A 92 3.73 -9.32 -1.98
C ASP A 92 3.08 -7.95 -1.70
N ALA A 93 3.85 -7.00 -1.16
CA ALA A 93 3.36 -5.65 -0.88
C ALA A 93 2.98 -4.86 -2.14
N VAL A 94 3.81 -4.92 -3.19
CA VAL A 94 3.54 -4.22 -4.47
C VAL A 94 2.31 -4.80 -5.17
N VAL A 95 2.17 -6.13 -5.16
CA VAL A 95 0.98 -6.80 -5.73
C VAL A 95 -0.27 -6.39 -4.95
N GLN A 96 -0.20 -6.34 -3.61
CA GLN A 96 -1.32 -5.91 -2.78
C GLN A 96 -1.71 -4.45 -3.05
N GLN A 97 -0.74 -3.54 -3.17
CA GLN A 97 -0.99 -2.14 -3.52
C GLN A 97 -1.61 -2.00 -4.92
N ALA A 98 -1.03 -2.66 -5.92
CA ALA A 98 -1.56 -2.67 -7.27
C ALA A 98 -2.99 -3.23 -7.31
N TRP A 99 -3.28 -4.26 -6.52
CA TRP A 99 -4.61 -4.84 -6.41
C TRP A 99 -5.63 -3.87 -5.82
N VAL A 100 -5.28 -3.16 -4.76
CA VAL A 100 -6.15 -2.13 -4.15
C VAL A 100 -6.40 -0.97 -5.11
N GLN A 101 -5.39 -0.55 -5.87
CA GLN A 101 -5.52 0.52 -6.87
C GLN A 101 -6.34 0.09 -8.09
N TRP A 102 -6.16 -1.15 -8.56
CA TRP A 102 -6.85 -1.68 -9.75
C TRP A 102 -8.27 -2.16 -9.46
N LEU A 103 -8.57 -2.63 -8.24
CA LEU A 103 -9.94 -2.89 -7.82
C LEU A 103 -10.68 -1.55 -7.76
N PRO A 104 -11.55 -1.25 -8.72
CA PRO A 104 -12.10 0.08 -8.77
C PRO A 104 -13.13 0.23 -7.65
N ALA A 105 -13.49 1.47 -7.34
CA ALA A 105 -14.75 1.84 -6.66
C ALA A 105 -16.03 1.30 -7.36
N THR A 106 -15.92 0.34 -8.29
CA THR A 106 -16.97 -0.28 -9.09
C THR A 106 -17.62 -1.51 -8.44
N VAL A 107 -16.97 -2.19 -7.49
CA VAL A 107 -17.64 -3.28 -6.74
C VAL A 107 -18.55 -2.73 -5.64
N SER A 108 -18.34 -1.49 -5.18
CA SER A 108 -19.17 -0.84 -4.15
C SER A 108 -20.30 0.04 -4.71
N GLN A 109 -20.46 0.19 -6.03
CA GLN A 109 -21.54 0.97 -6.65
C GLN A 109 -22.30 0.19 -7.74
N SER A 110 -23.39 -0.53 -7.37
CA SER A 110 -24.68 -0.75 -8.12
C SER A 110 -25.28 -2.15 -7.84
N PRO A 111 -26.58 -2.29 -7.41
CA PRO A 111 -27.72 -2.06 -8.32
C PRO A 111 -28.98 -1.30 -7.81
N GLU A 112 -29.04 -0.66 -6.64
CA GLU A 112 -30.30 0.01 -6.21
C GLU A 112 -30.49 1.48 -6.63
N ARG A 113 -29.47 2.18 -7.16
CA ARG A 113 -29.56 3.63 -7.44
C ARG A 113 -29.96 4.00 -8.88
N THR A 114 -30.85 3.23 -9.51
CA THR A 114 -31.45 3.60 -10.81
C THR A 114 -32.99 3.53 -10.80
N ARG A 115 -33.62 3.78 -9.64
CA ARG A 115 -35.09 4.02 -9.55
C ARG A 115 -35.49 5.46 -9.23
N ARG A 116 -34.54 6.38 -9.06
CA ARG A 116 -34.85 7.76 -8.63
C ARG A 116 -34.18 8.83 -9.49
N ALA A 117 -34.32 8.79 -10.81
CA ALA A 117 -33.86 9.91 -11.65
C ALA A 117 -34.47 9.97 -13.06
N TRP A 118 -35.78 9.78 -13.25
CA TRP A 118 -36.46 10.19 -14.51
C TRP A 118 -37.85 10.79 -14.29
N PHE A 119 -38.10 11.39 -13.12
CA PHE A 119 -39.23 12.30 -12.91
C PHE A 119 -38.69 13.69 -12.60
N CYS A 120 -38.31 14.44 -13.64
CA CYS A 120 -38.33 15.91 -13.68
C CYS A 120 -37.80 16.38 -15.05
N GLY A 121 -38.72 16.64 -15.97
CA GLY A 121 -38.41 17.13 -17.31
C GLY A 121 -39.66 17.15 -18.16
N GLY A 122 -40.56 18.10 -17.87
CA GLY A 122 -41.87 18.17 -18.49
C GLY A 122 -41.83 18.33 -20.00
N ARG A 123 -42.64 17.51 -20.69
CA ARG A 123 -43.57 17.90 -21.77
C ARG A 123 -44.11 16.63 -22.44
N LEU A 124 -45.27 16.15 -21.99
CA LEU A 124 -46.11 15.26 -22.80
C LEU A 124 -47.57 15.67 -22.62
N ARG A 125 -48.02 16.48 -23.59
CA ARG A 125 -49.43 16.60 -23.98
C ARG A 125 -49.93 15.21 -24.34
N GLN A 126 -50.88 14.66 -23.58
CA GLN A 126 -52.12 14.01 -24.02
C GLN A 126 -53.10 14.13 -22.84
N ALA A 127 -54.05 15.06 -22.86
CA ALA A 127 -55.37 14.89 -23.46
C ALA A 127 -56.14 13.69 -22.88
N GLY A 128 -57.07 13.99 -21.97
CA GLY A 128 -58.29 13.21 -21.74
C GLY A 128 -58.21 12.17 -20.62
N TRP A 129 -59.31 12.13 -19.85
CA TRP A 129 -59.70 11.14 -18.84
C TRP A 129 -59.45 11.52 -17.36
N LEU A 130 -60.33 12.42 -16.91
CA LEU A 130 -61.36 12.16 -15.88
C LEU A 130 -60.90 11.54 -14.54
N GLY A 131 -61.23 12.26 -13.46
CA GLY A 131 -61.75 11.59 -12.27
C GLY A 131 -61.17 12.05 -10.94
N VAL A 132 -61.61 13.23 -10.50
CA VAL A 132 -61.68 13.66 -9.09
C VAL A 132 -61.93 12.47 -8.14
N ARG A 133 -61.06 12.26 -7.13
CA ARG A 133 -61.51 11.72 -5.84
C ARG A 133 -60.56 11.98 -4.66
N LEU A 134 -61.01 12.88 -3.77
CA LEU A 134 -60.90 12.90 -2.29
C LEU A 134 -59.48 12.87 -1.71
N GLN A 135 -58.94 13.94 -1.09
CA GLN A 135 -59.40 14.68 0.10
C GLN A 135 -59.71 13.77 1.29
N PHE A 136 -58.69 13.48 2.11
CA PHE A 136 -58.81 13.15 3.54
C PHE A 136 -57.45 13.29 4.24
N ARG A 137 -57.27 14.37 5.01
CA ARG A 137 -56.47 14.33 6.24
C ARG A 137 -57.11 15.31 7.23
N SER A 138 -57.46 14.73 8.36
CA SER A 138 -58.03 15.29 9.60
C SER A 138 -57.30 16.49 10.14
#